data_AF-A0A2E5XZ80-F1
#
_entry.id   AF-A0A2E5XZ80-F1
#
_cell.length_a   1.000
_cell.length_b   1.000
_cell.length_c   1.000
_cell.angle_alpha   90.00
_cell.angle_beta   90.00
_cell.angle_gamma   90.00
#
_symmetry.space_group_name_H-M   'P 1'
#
loop_
_entity.id
_entity.type
_entity.pdbx_description
1 polymer ?
#
loop_
_entity_poly.entity_id
_entity_poly.type
_entity_poly.pdbx_seq_one_letter_code
_entity_poly.pdbx_strand_id
1 'polypeptide(L)'
;MLKKFYIGGIVGSTSLSYVLYLSNDKTGLLILLGIFAPVFMSFLNIILIELIHGYFGNQVTNYFNIFQFLIKSVFMLLMSYLGVKTFNLNFKYYIPLLCVTWFSFHIVEGFFVQNLLQKEK
;
A
#
# COMPACT_ATOMS: atom_id res chain seq x y z
N MET A 1 1.23 -5.23 16.57
CA MET A 1 0.69 -6.38 15.81
C MET A 1 0.56 -6.03 14.32
N LEU A 2 -0.10 -4.92 13.95
CA LEU A 2 -0.26 -4.51 12.54
C LEU A 2 1.04 -4.32 11.74
N LYS A 3 2.08 -3.66 12.28
CA LYS A 3 3.37 -3.50 11.55
C LYS A 3 3.98 -4.85 11.11
N LYS A 4 3.83 -5.90 11.91
CA LYS A 4 4.30 -7.25 11.56
C LYS A 4 3.52 -7.84 10.37
N PHE A 5 2.23 -7.52 10.26
CA PHE A 5 1.40 -7.92 9.12
C PHE A 5 1.89 -7.25 7.82
N TYR A 6 2.21 -5.96 7.85
CA TYR A 6 2.80 -5.25 6.70
C TYR A 6 4.16 -5.82 6.31
N ILE A 7 5.05 -6.06 7.27
CA ILE A 7 6.36 -6.67 7.00
C ILE A 7 6.19 -8.05 6.37
N GLY A 8 5.28 -8.88 6.89
CA GLY A 8 4.95 -10.17 6.29
C GLY A 8 4.43 -10.05 4.86
N GLY A 9 3.54 -9.08 4.60
CA GLY A 9 3.05 -8.77 3.26
C GLY A 9 4.17 -8.34 2.30
N ILE A 10 5.09 -7.49 2.75
CA ILE A 10 6.26 -7.03 1.97
C ILE A 10 7.19 -8.20 1.65
N VAL A 11 7.61 -8.96 2.66
CA VAL A 11 8.54 -10.09 2.47
C VAL A 11 7.91 -11.18 1.62
N GLY A 12 6.64 -11.50 1.86
CA GLY A 12 5.92 -12.51 1.10
C GLY A 12 5.74 -12.11 -0.36
N SER A 13 5.29 -10.88 -0.63
CA SER A 13 5.08 -10.41 -2.00
C SER A 13 6.39 -10.24 -2.78
N THR A 14 7.46 -9.76 -2.15
CA THR A 14 8.79 -9.67 -2.80
C THR A 14 9.37 -11.04 -3.11
N SER A 15 9.32 -11.98 -2.16
CA SER A 15 9.80 -13.35 -2.37
C SER A 15 9.02 -14.06 -3.47
N LEU A 16 7.70 -13.97 -3.43
CA LEU A 16 6.82 -14.55 -4.46
C LEU A 16 7.05 -13.90 -5.83
N SER A 17 7.17 -12.57 -5.87
CA SER A 17 7.50 -11.84 -7.08
C SER A 17 8.82 -12.31 -7.68
N TYR A 18 9.86 -12.48 -6.86
CA TYR A 18 11.17 -12.91 -7.33
C TYR A 18 11.12 -14.32 -7.92
N VAL A 19 10.50 -15.27 -7.21
CA VAL A 19 10.34 -16.65 -7.68
C VAL A 19 9.58 -16.70 -9.01
N LEU A 20 8.48 -15.94 -9.13
CA LEU A 20 7.69 -15.92 -10.36
C LEU A 20 8.40 -15.19 -11.49
N TYR A 21 9.20 -14.17 -11.20
CA TYR A 21 10.00 -13.45 -12.18
C TYR A 21 11.03 -14.36 -12.86
N LEU A 22 11.63 -15.30 -12.11
CA LEU A 22 12.55 -16.30 -12.68
C LEU A 22 11.89 -17.20 -13.74
N SER A 23 10.58 -17.43 -13.62
CA SER A 23 9.81 -18.23 -14.58
C SER A 23 9.20 -17.40 -15.71
N ASN A 24 8.64 -16.23 -15.37
CA ASN A 24 7.99 -15.31 -16.30
C ASN A 24 8.08 -13.88 -15.74
N ASP A 25 8.80 -13.03 -16.47
CA ASP A 25 9.05 -11.63 -16.12
C ASP A 25 7.76 -10.85 -15.85
N LYS A 26 6.74 -11.01 -16.70
CA LYS A 26 5.45 -10.31 -16.57
C LYS A 26 4.67 -10.76 -15.34
N THR A 27 4.72 -12.05 -15.01
CA THR A 27 4.04 -12.57 -13.82
C THR A 27 4.71 -12.05 -12.55
N GLY A 28 6.04 -12.00 -12.51
CA GLY A 28 6.77 -11.35 -11.43
C GLY A 28 6.40 -9.88 -11.27
N LEU A 29 6.41 -9.11 -12.37
CA LEU A 29 6.02 -7.70 -12.37
C LEU A 29 4.57 -7.47 -11.94
N LEU A 30 3.66 -8.38 -12.27
CA LEU A 30 2.26 -8.33 -11.84
C LEU A 30 2.13 -8.41 -10.31
N ILE A 31 2.92 -9.27 -9.66
CA ILE A 31 2.95 -9.37 -8.20
C ILE A 31 3.67 -8.16 -7.58
N LEU A 32 4.78 -7.73 -8.20
CA LEU A 32 5.55 -6.59 -7.71
C LEU A 32 4.73 -5.29 -7.70
N LEU A 33 4.10 -4.97 -8.83
CA LEU A 33 3.34 -3.73 -8.99
C LEU A 33 1.92 -3.85 -8.44
N GLY A 34 1.30 -5.03 -8.51
CA GLY A 34 -0.09 -5.25 -8.11
C GLY A 34 -0.26 -5.56 -6.62
N ILE A 35 0.76 -6.13 -5.96
CA ILE A 35 0.70 -6.50 -4.54
C ILE A 35 1.73 -5.74 -3.73
N PHE A 36 3.02 -5.90 -4.05
CA PHE A 36 4.09 -5.32 -3.23
C PHE A 36 3.98 -3.79 -3.14
N ALA A 37 3.82 -3.09 -4.28
CA ALA A 37 3.78 -1.63 -4.29
C ALA A 37 2.65 -1.05 -3.41
N PRO A 38 1.38 -1.49 -3.49
CA PRO A 38 0.33 -1.06 -2.58
C PRO A 38 0.61 -1.35 -1.10
N VAL A 39 1.12 -2.55 -0.78
CA VAL A 39 1.45 -2.94 0.60
C VAL A 39 2.53 -2.02 1.15
N PHE A 40 3.58 -1.79 0.37
CA PHE A 40 4.71 -0.94 0.76
C PHE A 40 4.27 0.51 0.96
N MET A 41 3.46 1.06 0.04
CA MET A 41 2.92 2.41 0.17
C MET A 41 2.06 2.57 1.43
N SER A 42 1.23 1.58 1.75
CA SER A 42 0.41 1.62 2.97
C SER A 42 1.26 1.43 4.25
N PHE A 43 2.35 0.65 4.19
CA PHE A 43 3.33 0.58 5.27
C PHE A 43 4.01 1.93 5.55
N LEU A 44 4.43 2.65 4.51
CA LEU A 44 5.00 4.00 4.67
C LEU A 44 3.99 4.97 5.30
N ASN A 45 2.74 4.90 4.87
CA ASN A 45 1.67 5.74 5.42
C ASN A 45 1.47 5.53 6.92
N ILE A 46 1.42 4.27 7.40
CA ILE A 46 1.24 4.05 8.85
C ILE A 46 2.44 4.58 9.67
N ILE A 47 3.67 4.52 9.12
CA ILE A 47 4.86 5.09 9.76
C ILE A 47 4.74 6.61 9.84
N LEU A 48 4.36 7.26 8.75
CA LEU A 48 4.19 8.72 8.70
C LEU A 48 3.09 9.20 9.65
N ILE A 49 1.96 8.48 9.69
CA ILE A 49 0.85 8.80 10.60
C ILE A 49 1.30 8.72 12.06
N GLU A 50 2.01 7.66 12.45
CA GLU A 50 2.51 7.50 13.81
C GLU A 50 3.54 8.57 14.17
N LEU A 51 4.41 8.94 13.23
CA LEU A 51 5.37 10.02 13.41
C LEU A 51 4.66 11.36 13.64
N ILE A 52 3.69 11.71 12.78
CA ILE A 52 2.95 12.97 12.88
C ILE A 52 2.13 13.02 14.16
N HIS A 53 1.50 11.90 14.53
CA HIS A 53 0.79 11.79 15.79
C HIS A 53 1.71 12.04 17.00
N GLY A 54 2.90 11.45 17.03
CA GLY A 54 3.86 11.65 18.11
C GLY A 54 4.36 13.09 18.27
N TYR A 55 4.40 13.89 17.19
CA TYR A 55 4.89 15.26 17.24
C TYR A 55 3.77 16.33 17.35
N PHE A 56 2.59 16.08 16.78
CA PHE A 56 1.56 17.08 16.59
C PHE A 56 0.19 16.71 17.20
N GLY A 57 0.04 15.48 17.71
CA GLY A 57 -1.17 14.99 18.35
C GLY A 57 -2.35 14.76 17.40
N ASN A 58 -3.47 14.31 17.97
CA ASN A 58 -4.66 13.85 17.26
C ASN A 58 -5.23 14.76 16.16
N GLN A 59 -5.32 16.08 16.40
CA GLN A 59 -6.01 16.98 15.46
C GLN A 59 -5.26 17.09 14.12
N VAL A 60 -3.94 17.26 14.18
CA VAL A 60 -3.11 17.36 12.97
C VAL A 60 -3.04 16.02 12.24
N THR A 61 -2.98 14.90 12.97
CA THR A 61 -3.03 13.55 12.40
C THR A 61 -4.30 13.32 11.57
N ASN A 62 -5.46 13.80 12.03
CA ASN A 62 -6.71 13.69 11.27
C ASN A 62 -6.68 14.45 9.94
N TYR A 63 -6.19 15.70 9.94
CA TYR A 63 -6.05 16.47 8.71
C TYR A 63 -5.04 15.83 7.75
N PHE A 64 -3.93 15.33 8.28
CA PHE A 64 -2.95 14.61 7.48
C PHE A 64 -3.54 13.36 6.83
N ASN A 65 -4.33 12.58 7.57
CA ASN A 65 -4.99 11.39 7.02
C ASN A 65 -5.92 11.73 5.84
N ILE A 66 -6.66 12.83 5.91
CA ILE A 66 -7.49 13.33 4.80
C ILE A 66 -6.60 13.73 3.61
N PHE A 67 -5.53 14.48 3.85
CA PHE A 67 -4.61 14.91 2.79
C PHE A 67 -3.92 13.72 2.10
N GLN A 68 -3.59 12.69 2.86
CA GLN A 68 -2.93 11.48 2.38
C GLN A 68 -3.77 10.71 1.35
N PHE A 69 -5.09 10.90 1.32
CA PHE A 69 -5.96 10.38 0.27
C PHE A 69 -5.52 10.88 -1.12
N LEU A 70 -5.16 12.16 -1.26
CA LEU A 70 -4.70 12.73 -2.54
C LEU A 70 -3.42 12.05 -3.03
N ILE A 71 -2.44 11.86 -2.14
CA ILE A 71 -1.18 11.19 -2.47
C ILE A 71 -1.44 9.75 -2.92
N LYS A 72 -2.35 9.03 -2.23
CA LYS A 72 -2.74 7.66 -2.60
C LYS A 72 -3.45 7.62 -3.96
N SER A 73 -4.28 8.60 -4.29
CA SER A 73 -4.92 8.68 -5.60
C SER A 73 -3.90 8.85 -6.71
N VAL A 74 -2.92 9.77 -6.54
CA VAL A 74 -1.82 9.94 -7.50
C VAL A 74 -1.01 8.66 -7.65
N PHE A 75 -0.71 7.98 -6.54
CA PHE A 75 -0.04 6.68 -6.54
C PHE A 75 -0.82 5.64 -7.36
N MET A 76 -2.13 5.51 -7.17
CA MET A 76 -2.97 4.54 -7.89
C MET A 76 -3.00 4.82 -9.40
N LEU A 77 -3.09 6.09 -9.80
CA LEU A 77 -3.03 6.49 -11.21
C LEU A 77 -1.66 6.14 -11.82
N LEU A 78 -0.57 6.47 -11.11
CA LEU A 78 0.78 6.18 -11.56
C LEU A 78 1.03 4.67 -11.71
N MET A 79 0.62 3.86 -10.72
CA MET A 79 0.76 2.41 -10.80
C MET A 79 -0.06 1.83 -11.96
N SER A 80 -1.30 2.28 -12.13
CA SER A 80 -2.15 1.87 -13.25
C SER A 80 -1.48 2.16 -14.61
N TYR A 81 -0.91 3.36 -14.77
CA TYR A 81 -0.16 3.74 -15.96
C TYR A 81 1.09 2.88 -16.17
N LEU A 82 1.89 2.68 -15.12
CA LEU A 82 3.11 1.87 -15.21
C LEU A 82 2.79 0.44 -15.62
N GLY A 83 1.86 -0.24 -14.93
CA GLY A 83 1.56 -1.62 -15.25
C GLY A 83 0.93 -1.81 -16.63
N VAL A 84 -0.05 -0.98 -17.01
CA VAL A 84 -0.76 -1.17 -18.29
C VAL A 84 0.05 -0.63 -19.47
N LYS A 85 0.57 0.59 -19.38
CA LYS A 85 1.19 1.26 -20.54
C LYS A 85 2.70 1.03 -20.64
N THR A 86 3.40 1.00 -19.50
CA THR A 86 4.88 0.89 -19.52
C THR A 86 5.31 -0.58 -19.59
N PHE A 87 4.72 -1.44 -18.78
CA PHE A 87 5.07 -2.87 -18.71
C PHE A 87 4.15 -3.78 -19.51
N ASN A 88 3.12 -3.24 -20.17
CA ASN A 88 2.16 -4.00 -21.00
C ASN A 88 1.59 -5.24 -20.29
N LEU A 89 1.31 -5.12 -18.98
CA LEU A 89 0.67 -6.18 -18.20
C LEU A 89 -0.79 -6.34 -18.64
N ASN A 90 -1.31 -7.56 -18.54
CA ASN A 90 -2.69 -7.82 -18.89
C ASN A 90 -3.63 -7.11 -17.89
N PHE A 91 -4.30 -6.06 -18.37
CA PHE A 91 -5.16 -5.20 -17.54
C PHE A 91 -6.25 -5.99 -16.79
N LYS A 92 -6.74 -7.09 -17.38
CA LYS A 92 -7.81 -7.93 -16.80
C LYS A 92 -7.40 -8.54 -15.48
N TYR A 93 -6.10 -8.75 -15.27
CA TYR A 93 -5.57 -9.31 -14.02
C TYR A 93 -4.90 -8.24 -13.18
N TYR A 94 -4.11 -7.36 -13.82
CA TYR A 94 -3.30 -6.37 -13.12
C TYR A 94 -4.14 -5.33 -12.36
N ILE A 95 -5.14 -4.71 -13.02
CA ILE A 95 -5.93 -3.63 -12.40
C ILE A 95 -6.77 -4.16 -11.21
N PRO A 96 -7.51 -5.29 -11.34
CA PRO A 96 -8.22 -5.85 -10.19
C PRO A 96 -7.30 -6.19 -9.02
N LEU A 97 -6.12 -6.76 -9.29
CA LEU A 97 -5.16 -7.11 -8.25
C LEU A 97 -4.62 -5.87 -7.52
N LEU A 98 -4.25 -4.83 -8.28
CA LEU A 98 -3.80 -3.55 -7.74
C LEU A 98 -4.87 -2.93 -6.83
N CYS A 99 -6.11 -2.85 -7.32
CA CYS A 99 -7.24 -2.25 -6.59
C CYS A 99 -7.60 -3.03 -5.33
N VAL A 100 -7.70 -4.35 -5.41
CA VAL A 100 -8.03 -5.20 -4.25
C VAL A 100 -6.95 -5.07 -3.19
N THR A 101 -5.67 -5.20 -3.57
CA THR A 101 -4.58 -5.08 -2.60
C THR A 101 -4.58 -3.70 -1.95
N TRP A 102 -4.64 -2.63 -2.76
CA TRP A 102 -4.69 -1.27 -2.22
C TRP A 102 -5.85 -1.07 -1.25
N PHE A 103 -7.06 -1.50 -1.63
CA PHE A 103 -8.26 -1.31 -0.82
C PHE A 103 -8.19 -2.10 0.50
N SER A 104 -7.76 -3.36 0.46
CA SER A 104 -7.59 -4.18 1.66
C SER A 104 -6.61 -3.54 2.65
N PHE A 105 -5.45 -3.07 2.17
CA PHE A 105 -4.48 -2.43 3.05
C PHE A 105 -4.93 -1.04 3.52
N HIS A 106 -5.71 -0.31 2.71
CA HIS A 106 -6.31 0.94 3.13
C HIS A 106 -7.31 0.75 4.29
N ILE A 107 -8.11 -0.32 4.27
CA ILE A 107 -8.98 -0.68 5.40
C ILE A 107 -8.14 -0.98 6.66
N VAL A 108 -7.08 -1.78 6.52
CA VAL A 108 -6.18 -2.11 7.65
C VAL A 108 -5.54 -0.85 8.24
N GLU A 109 -5.14 0.09 7.38
CA GLU A 109 -4.65 1.41 7.78
C GLU A 109 -5.73 2.22 8.51
N GLY A 110 -6.96 2.26 8.04
CA GLY A 110 -8.07 2.94 8.74
C GLY A 110 -8.26 2.43 10.17
N PHE A 111 -8.21 1.10 10.36
CA PHE A 111 -8.23 0.50 11.70
C PHE A 111 -7.00 0.87 12.54
N PHE A 112 -5.83 1.01 11.93
CA PHE A 112 -4.62 1.45 12.63
C PHE A 112 -4.80 2.87 13.18
N VAL A 113 -5.22 3.80 12.33
CA VAL A 113 -5.42 5.21 12.70
C VAL A 113 -6.46 5.33 13.80
N GLN A 114 -7.59 4.65 13.67
CA GLN A 114 -8.64 4.66 14.69
C GLN A 114 -8.12 4.21 16.06
N ASN A 115 -7.36 3.12 16.09
CA ASN A 115 -6.75 2.62 17.33
C ASN A 115 -5.69 3.57 17.90
N LEU A 116 -4.98 4.32 17.04
CA LEU A 116 -3.98 5.30 17.46
C LEU A 116 -4.66 6.49 18.14
N LEU A 117 -5.67 7.08 17.49
CA LEU A 117 -6.40 8.24 18.01
C LEU A 117 -7.18 7.93 19.31
N GLN A 118 -7.69 6.71 19.46
CA GLN A 118 -8.42 6.28 20.66
C GLN A 118 -7.52 6.10 21.89
N LYS A 119 -6.21 5.83 21.71
CA LYS A 119 -5.27 5.70 22.83
C LYS A 119 -4.89 7.02 23.50
N GLU A 120 -5.12 8.15 22.82
CA GLU A 120 -4.89 9.49 23.36
C GLU A 120 -6.14 10.10 24.03
N LYS A 121 -7.29 9.39 24.04
CA LYS A 121 -8.48 9.81 24.81
C LYS A 121 -8.44 9.25 26.23
#